data_AF-A0A1Q3GFT4-F1
#
_entry.id   AF-A0A1Q3GFT4-F1
#
_cell.length_a   1.000
_cell.length_b   1.000
_cell.length_c   1.000
_cell.angle_alpha   90.00
_cell.angle_beta   90.00
_cell.angle_gamma   90.00
#
_symmetry.space_group_name_H-M   'P 1'
#
loop_
_entity.id
_entity.type
_entity.pdbx_description
1 polymer ?
#
loop_
_entity_poly.entity_id
_entity_poly.type
_entity_poly.pdbx_seq_one_letter_code
_entity_poly.pdbx_strand_id
1 'polypeptide(L)'
;MSLTPKKLFLIDSLGALLTALMTGVVLTTLEAHIGMPVKTLYYLAMIACIFAVYSLWNHLKMKPNWPFFMKIIAIANLTYCSATFALAIYHRETVTLLGFIYFALEVAVVVALATIELKTARIKNNHSNTPAK
;
A
#
# COMPACT_ATOMS: atom_id res chain seq x y z
N MET A 1 -18.36 -12.12 -6.81
CA MET A 1 -17.08 -12.75 -6.38
C MET A 1 -16.79 -12.28 -4.96
N SER A 2 -16.76 -13.17 -3.95
CA SER A 2 -16.44 -12.77 -2.58
C SER A 2 -14.93 -12.61 -2.41
N LEU A 3 -14.46 -11.41 -2.03
CA LEU A 3 -13.06 -11.20 -1.67
C LEU A 3 -12.81 -11.81 -0.28
N THR A 4 -12.14 -12.97 -0.26
CA THR A 4 -11.67 -13.59 0.98
C THR A 4 -10.44 -12.85 1.51
N PRO A 5 -10.17 -12.85 2.83
CA PRO A 5 -8.97 -12.23 3.40
C PRO A 5 -7.66 -12.73 2.78
N LYS A 6 -7.59 -14.02 2.41
CA LYS A 6 -6.42 -14.61 1.75
C LYS A 6 -6.14 -13.97 0.39
N LYS A 7 -7.20 -13.69 -0.37
CA LYS A 7 -7.09 -13.02 -1.67
C LYS A 7 -6.73 -11.54 -1.49
N LEU A 8 -7.22 -10.87 -0.45
CA LEU A 8 -6.82 -9.49 -0.15
C LEU A 8 -5.33 -9.37 0.14
N PHE A 9 -4.75 -10.21 1.00
CA PHE A 9 -3.30 -10.21 1.22
C PHE A 9 -2.49 -10.51 -0.05
N LEU A 10 -3.02 -11.35 -0.96
CA LEU A 10 -2.36 -11.59 -2.24
C LEU A 10 -2.41 -10.35 -3.14
N ILE A 11 -3.58 -9.73 -3.27
CA ILE A 11 -3.76 -8.50 -4.05
C ILE A 11 -2.86 -7.39 -3.52
N ASP A 12 -2.83 -7.18 -2.20
CA ASP A 12 -1.94 -6.20 -1.56
C ASP A 12 -0.47 -6.53 -1.81
N SER A 13 -0.05 -7.79 -1.65
CA SER A 13 1.35 -8.17 -1.92
C SER A 13 1.78 -7.91 -3.38
N LEU A 14 0.90 -8.17 -4.35
CA LEU A 14 1.16 -7.91 -5.76
C LEU A 14 1.12 -6.41 -6.07
N GLY A 15 0.19 -5.67 -5.45
CA GLY A 15 0.10 -4.22 -5.55
C GLY A 15 1.33 -3.53 -5.00
N ALA A 16 1.77 -3.90 -3.79
CA ALA A 16 2.97 -3.37 -3.16
C ALA A 16 4.25 -3.71 -3.95
N LEU A 17 4.33 -4.91 -4.54
CA LEU A 17 5.43 -5.26 -5.44
C LEU A 17 5.41 -4.38 -6.71
N LEU A 18 4.23 -4.15 -7.29
CA LEU A 18 4.09 -3.25 -8.44
C LEU A 18 4.51 -1.81 -8.06
N THR A 19 4.08 -1.31 -6.90
CA THR A 19 4.52 -0.02 -6.36
C THR A 19 6.04 0.02 -6.20
N ALA A 20 6.66 -1.02 -5.64
CA ALA A 20 8.11 -1.08 -5.48
C ALA A 20 8.84 -1.07 -6.84
N LEU A 21 8.33 -1.79 -7.85
CA LEU A 21 8.91 -1.81 -9.19
C LEU A 21 8.74 -0.47 -9.92
N MET A 22 7.55 0.11 -9.88
CA MET A 22 7.32 1.41 -10.50
C MET A 22 8.18 2.47 -9.84
N THR A 23 8.14 2.59 -8.51
CA THR A 23 8.83 3.65 -7.78
C THR A 23 10.34 3.42 -7.75
N GLY A 24 10.82 2.18 -7.61
CA GLY A 24 12.24 1.86 -7.48
C GLY A 24 13.00 1.69 -8.79
N VAL A 25 12.32 1.34 -9.89
CA VAL A 25 12.96 1.06 -11.19
C VAL A 25 12.46 2.01 -12.27
N VAL A 26 11.14 2.15 -12.45
CA VAL A 26 10.60 2.93 -13.57
C VAL A 26 10.73 4.43 -13.32
N LEU A 27 10.30 4.92 -12.17
CA LEU A 27 10.36 6.34 -11.84
C LEU A 27 11.80 6.83 -11.62
N THR A 28 12.68 5.97 -11.10
CA THR A 28 14.11 6.30 -10.93
C THR A 28 14.82 6.42 -12.26
N THR A 29 14.49 5.59 -13.26
CA THR A 29 15.03 5.71 -14.62
C THR A 29 14.43 6.87 -15.40
N LEU A 30 13.19 7.27 -15.09
CA LEU A 30 12.49 8.40 -15.67
C LEU A 30 12.57 9.68 -14.81
N GLU A 31 13.56 9.81 -13.92
CA GLU A 31 13.68 10.92 -12.98
C GLU A 31 13.55 12.29 -13.68
N ALA A 32 14.20 12.47 -14.84
CA ALA A 32 14.13 13.71 -15.61
C ALA A 32 12.71 14.12 -16.03
N HIS A 33 11.78 13.15 -16.15
CA HIS A 33 10.38 13.39 -16.48
C HIS A 33 9.47 13.48 -15.26
N ILE A 34 9.84 12.84 -14.14
CA ILE A 34 9.03 12.76 -12.91
C ILE A 34 9.39 13.86 -11.91
N GLY A 35 10.69 14.16 -11.78
CA GLY A 35 11.22 15.25 -10.96
C GLY A 35 11.30 14.98 -9.46
N MET A 36 10.94 13.78 -9.00
CA MET A 36 11.16 13.37 -7.61
C MET A 36 12.59 12.87 -7.44
N PRO A 37 13.34 13.33 -6.42
CA PRO A 37 14.70 12.88 -6.20
C PRO A 37 14.82 11.36 -6.09
N VAL A 38 15.77 10.78 -6.82
CA VAL A 38 15.99 9.33 -6.87
C VAL A 38 16.13 8.68 -5.49
N LYS A 39 16.80 9.36 -4.54
CA LYS A 39 16.94 8.86 -3.16
C LYS A 39 15.58 8.72 -2.47
N THR A 40 14.67 9.67 -2.66
CA THR A 40 13.31 9.64 -2.11
C THR A 40 12.53 8.46 -2.69
N LEU A 41 12.63 8.25 -4.00
CA LEU A 41 12.02 7.11 -4.69
C LEU A 41 12.52 5.77 -4.15
N TYR A 42 13.83 5.63 -3.91
CA TYR A 42 14.37 4.40 -3.31
C TYR A 42 13.88 4.13 -1.90
N TYR A 43 13.71 5.16 -1.06
CA TYR A 43 13.13 4.98 0.27
C TYR A 43 11.68 4.50 0.19
N LEU A 44 10.87 5.08 -0.69
CA LEU A 44 9.48 4.67 -0.91
C LEU A 44 9.41 3.22 -1.44
N ALA A 45 10.26 2.87 -2.42
CA ALA A 45 10.33 1.52 -2.95
C ALA A 45 10.75 0.48 -1.90
N MET A 46 11.69 0.83 -1.02
CA MET A 46 12.11 -0.05 0.08
C MET A 46 10.94 -0.33 1.04
N ILE A 47 10.15 0.69 1.39
CA ILE A 47 8.95 0.51 2.24
C ILE A 47 7.92 -0.38 1.53
N ALA A 48 7.68 -0.15 0.24
CA ALA A 48 6.78 -0.98 -0.56
C ALA A 48 7.23 -2.45 -0.64
N CYS A 49 8.55 -2.71 -0.73
CA CYS A 49 9.09 -4.07 -0.64
C CYS A 49 8.78 -4.74 0.71
N ILE A 50 8.90 -4.00 1.82
CA ILE A 50 8.57 -4.52 3.16
C ILE A 50 7.08 -4.90 3.23
N PHE A 51 6.20 -4.05 2.67
CA PHE A 51 4.76 -4.32 2.61
C PHE A 51 4.46 -5.56 1.77
N ALA A 52 5.08 -5.68 0.60
CA ALA A 52 4.92 -6.85 -0.27
C ALA A 52 5.30 -8.15 0.45
N VAL A 53 6.44 -8.17 1.15
CA VAL A 53 6.90 -9.33 1.92
C VAL A 53 5.96 -9.63 3.09
N TYR A 54 5.55 -8.62 3.85
CA TYR A 54 4.64 -8.78 4.99
C TYR A 54 3.30 -9.37 4.55
N SER A 55 2.71 -8.86 3.48
CA SER A 55 1.41 -9.32 2.97
C SER A 55 1.50 -10.70 2.33
N LEU A 56 2.58 -10.99 1.60
CA LEU A 56 2.83 -12.32 1.05
C LEU A 56 2.98 -13.35 2.18
N TRP A 57 3.71 -13.01 3.24
CA TRP A 57 3.85 -13.89 4.40
C TRP A 57 2.49 -14.20 5.05
N ASN A 58 1.65 -13.18 5.24
CA ASN A 58 0.29 -13.37 5.78
C ASN A 58 -0.62 -14.16 4.84
N HIS A 59 -0.46 -14.02 3.53
CA HIS A 59 -1.15 -14.86 2.54
C HIS A 59 -0.78 -16.35 2.69
N LEU A 60 0.52 -16.65 2.84
CA LEU A 60 1.03 -18.02 2.93
C LEU A 60 0.72 -18.68 4.27
N LYS A 61 0.81 -17.94 5.38
CA LYS A 61 0.70 -18.49 6.75
C LYS A 61 -0.63 -18.22 7.45
N MET A 62 -1.61 -17.65 6.73
CA MET A 62 -2.97 -17.27 7.18
C MET A 62 -3.31 -17.66 8.63
N LYS A 63 -3.03 -16.76 9.58
CA LYS A 63 -3.23 -16.99 11.01
C LYS A 63 -4.67 -16.71 11.45
N PRO A 64 -5.17 -17.32 12.55
CA PRO A 64 -6.52 -17.07 13.06
C PRO A 64 -6.83 -15.59 13.36
N ASN A 65 -5.81 -14.84 13.78
CA ASN A 65 -5.87 -13.40 14.06
C ASN A 65 -5.56 -12.53 12.81
N TRP A 66 -5.81 -13.03 11.60
CA TRP A 66 -5.67 -12.27 10.35
C TRP A 66 -6.32 -10.87 10.35
N PRO A 67 -7.45 -10.58 11.05
CA PRO A 67 -8.02 -9.23 11.01
C PRO A 67 -7.09 -8.20 11.63
N PHE A 68 -6.30 -8.58 12.63
CA PHE A 68 -5.32 -7.71 13.26
C PHE A 68 -4.18 -7.38 12.29
N PHE A 69 -3.62 -8.41 11.64
CA PHE A 69 -2.55 -8.22 10.66
C PHE A 69 -3.00 -7.41 9.43
N MET A 70 -4.25 -7.60 9.00
CA MET A 70 -4.85 -6.84 7.91
C MET A 70 -5.06 -5.36 8.28
N LYS A 71 -5.43 -5.07 9.54
CA LYS A 71 -5.48 -3.68 10.02
C LYS A 71 -4.10 -3.03 10.03
N ILE A 72 -3.07 -3.75 10.47
CA ILE A 72 -1.69 -3.23 10.49
C ILE A 72 -1.27 -2.79 9.09
N ILE A 73 -1.41 -3.67 8.09
CA ILE A 73 -0.96 -3.33 6.73
C ILE A 73 -1.80 -2.20 6.13
N ALA A 74 -3.12 -2.19 6.33
CA ALA A 74 -3.97 -1.12 5.82
C ALA A 74 -3.60 0.24 6.43
N ILE A 75 -3.31 0.30 7.74
CA ILE A 75 -2.85 1.54 8.40
C ILE A 75 -1.48 1.94 7.85
N ALA A 76 -0.55 0.99 7.69
CA ALA A 76 0.77 1.26 7.14
C ALA A 76 0.71 1.79 5.70
N ASN A 77 -0.18 1.24 4.86
CA ASN A 77 -0.47 1.72 3.51
C ASN A 77 -1.01 3.16 3.52
N LEU A 78 -1.94 3.49 4.42
CA LEU A 78 -2.44 4.87 4.57
C LEU A 78 -1.35 5.85 5.04
N THR A 79 -0.46 5.41 5.95
CA THR A 79 0.71 6.19 6.36
C THR A 79 1.68 6.39 5.19
N TYR A 80 1.96 5.34 4.40
CA TYR A 80 2.78 5.43 3.19
C TYR A 80 2.17 6.42 2.20
N CYS A 81 0.87 6.34 1.91
CA CYS A 81 0.20 7.30 1.01
C CYS A 81 0.32 8.74 1.51
N SER A 82 0.15 8.96 2.81
CA SER A 82 0.31 10.29 3.41
C SER A 82 1.74 10.80 3.27
N ALA A 83 2.74 9.94 3.47
CA ALA A 83 4.14 10.27 3.29
C ALA A 83 4.47 10.55 1.81
N THR A 84 4.03 9.72 0.87
CA THR A 84 4.22 9.93 -0.58
C THR A 84 3.63 11.25 -1.03
N PHE A 85 2.40 11.57 -0.60
CA PHE A 85 1.75 12.84 -0.94
C PHE A 85 2.48 14.04 -0.30
N ALA A 86 2.88 13.94 0.97
CA ALA A 86 3.65 14.98 1.64
C ALA A 86 5.01 15.22 0.97
N LEU A 87 5.71 14.17 0.54
CA LEU A 87 6.97 14.25 -0.19
C LEU A 87 6.81 14.88 -1.57
N ALA A 88 5.71 14.58 -2.27
CA ALA A 88 5.39 15.23 -3.55
C ALA A 88 5.18 16.75 -3.38
N ILE A 89 4.49 17.18 -2.32
CA ILE A 89 4.31 18.61 -1.99
C ILE A 89 5.63 19.25 -1.55
N TYR A 90 6.42 18.53 -0.74
CA TYR A 90 7.72 19.01 -0.28
C TYR A 90 8.68 19.27 -1.45
N HIS A 91 8.69 18.37 -2.44
CA HIS A 91 9.48 18.49 -3.66
C HIS A 91 8.72 19.17 -4.83
N ARG A 92 7.68 19.98 -4.56
CA ARG A 92 6.85 20.58 -5.62
C ARG A 92 7.59 21.42 -6.66
N GLU A 93 8.77 21.94 -6.31
CA GLU A 93 9.59 22.76 -7.21
C GLU A 93 10.29 21.91 -8.28
N THR A 94 10.53 20.63 -8.00
CA THR A 94 11.18 19.69 -8.92
C THR A 94 10.21 18.68 -9.51
N VAL A 95 9.24 18.21 -8.73
CA VAL A 95 8.24 17.23 -9.17
C VAL A 95 7.38 17.84 -10.28
N THR A 96 7.34 17.15 -11.42
CA THR A 96 6.59 17.60 -12.60
C THR A 96 5.11 17.32 -12.44
N LEU A 97 4.28 17.93 -13.29
CA LEU A 97 2.85 17.60 -13.36
C LEU A 97 2.61 16.10 -13.60
N LEU A 98 3.43 15.46 -14.44
CA LEU A 98 3.36 14.03 -14.69
C LEU A 98 3.66 13.23 -13.42
N GLY A 99 4.68 13.63 -12.65
CA GLY A 99 4.99 13.05 -11.35
C GLY A 99 3.83 13.17 -10.36
N PHE A 100 3.24 14.37 -10.24
CA PHE A 100 2.06 14.58 -9.39
C PHE A 100 0.88 13.70 -9.79
N ILE A 101 0.57 13.57 -11.08
CA ILE A 101 -0.50 12.69 -11.58
C ILE A 101 -0.21 11.24 -11.19
N TYR A 102 1.03 10.77 -11.38
CA TYR A 102 1.42 9.42 -11.01
C TYR A 102 1.24 9.16 -9.50
N PHE A 103 1.77 10.04 -8.64
CA PHE A 103 1.65 9.84 -7.18
C PHE A 103 0.20 9.96 -6.69
N ALA A 104 -0.60 10.85 -7.29
CA ALA A 104 -2.02 10.95 -6.98
C ALA A 104 -2.78 9.66 -7.35
N LEU A 105 -2.45 9.06 -8.50
CA LEU A 105 -3.03 7.78 -8.92
C LEU A 105 -2.59 6.63 -7.99
N GLU A 106 -1.30 6.56 -7.64
CA GLU A 106 -0.78 5.58 -6.69
C GLU A 106 -1.51 5.68 -5.35
N VAL A 107 -1.61 6.89 -4.79
CA VAL A 107 -2.33 7.14 -3.54
C VAL A 107 -3.79 6.72 -3.64
N ALA A 108 -4.49 7.07 -4.72
CA ALA A 108 -5.90 6.71 -4.90
C ALA A 108 -6.11 5.18 -4.91
N VAL A 109 -5.27 4.44 -5.64
CA VAL A 109 -5.33 2.97 -5.73
C VAL A 109 -5.06 2.33 -4.37
N VAL A 110 -3.99 2.75 -3.68
CA VAL A 110 -3.57 2.16 -2.40
C VAL A 110 -4.58 2.49 -1.28
N VAL A 111 -5.10 3.73 -1.23
CA VAL A 111 -6.15 4.11 -0.26
C VAL A 111 -7.44 3.31 -0.48
N ALA A 112 -7.84 3.09 -1.73
CA ALA A 112 -9.01 2.29 -2.05
C ALA A 112 -8.86 0.85 -1.53
N LEU A 113 -7.68 0.23 -1.75
CA LEU A 113 -7.38 -1.11 -1.24
C LEU A 113 -7.37 -1.14 0.30
N ALA A 114 -6.64 -0.23 0.94
CA ALA A 114 -6.57 -0.14 2.40
C ALA A 114 -7.96 0.04 3.05
N THR A 115 -8.86 0.79 2.41
CA THR A 115 -10.24 0.95 2.89
C THR A 115 -11.03 -0.36 2.83
N ILE A 116 -10.86 -1.15 1.77
CA ILE A 116 -11.47 -2.48 1.63
C ILE A 116 -10.92 -3.43 2.70
N GLU A 117 -9.62 -3.39 2.97
CA GLU A 117 -8.96 -4.19 4.01
C GLU A 117 -9.48 -3.85 5.42
N LEU A 118 -9.54 -2.57 5.77
CA LEU A 118 -10.08 -2.12 7.06
C LEU A 118 -11.55 -2.54 7.24
N LYS A 119 -12.37 -2.40 6.19
CA LYS A 119 -13.77 -2.84 6.20
C LYS A 119 -13.86 -4.35 6.44
N THR A 120 -13.03 -5.13 5.76
CA THR A 120 -13.01 -6.61 5.87
C THR A 120 -12.58 -7.05 7.26
N ALA A 121 -11.53 -6.44 7.81
CA ALA A 121 -11.06 -6.71 9.16
C ALA A 121 -12.08 -6.31 10.24
N ARG A 122 -12.86 -5.25 10.03
CA ARG A 122 -13.93 -4.84 10.97
C ARG A 122 -15.08 -5.85 11.02
N ILE A 123 -15.53 -6.36 9.87
CA ILE A 123 -16.67 -7.31 9.78
C ILE A 123 -16.40 -8.58 10.60
N LYS A 124 -15.16 -9.11 10.56
CA LYS A 124 -14.80 -10.32 11.32
C LYS A 124 -14.79 -10.09 12.83
N ASN A 125 -14.27 -8.95 13.29
CA ASN A 125 -14.23 -8.61 14.72
C ASN A 125 -15.64 -8.49 15.32
N ASN A 126 -16.61 -7.99 14.56
CA ASN A 126 -17.99 -7.91 15.02
C ASN A 126 -18.65 -9.31 15.15
N HIS A 127 -18.31 -10.25 14.26
CA HIS A 127 -18.82 -11.63 14.33
C HIS A 127 -18.18 -12.45 15.46
N SER A 128 -16.92 -12.17 15.85
CA SER A 128 -16.30 -12.83 17.01
C SER A 128 -16.81 -12.31 18.36
N ASN A 129 -17.41 -11.12 18.40
CA ASN A 129 -17.95 -10.50 19.61
C ASN A 129 -19.45 -10.76 19.83
N THR A 130 -20.10 -11.57 18.99
CA THR A 130 -21.48 -11.98 19.21
C THR A 130 -21.44 -13.22 20.11
N PRO A 131 -21.90 -13.17 21.37
CA PRO A 131 -21.96 -14.36 22.22
C PRO A 131 -22.88 -15.39 21.56
N ALA A 132 -22.43 -16.65 21.50
CA ALA A 132 -23.27 -17.76 21.05
C ALA A 132 -24.56 -17.76 21.89
N LYS A 133 -25.70 -17.65 21.22
CA LYS A 133 -27.01 -17.87 21.83
C LYS A 133 -27.23 -19.36 22.04
#